data_AF-A0A839NG38-F1
#
_entry.id   AF-A0A839NG38-F1
#
_cell.length_a   1.000
_cell.length_b   1.000
_cell.length_c   1.000
_cell.angle_alpha   90.00
_cell.angle_beta   90.00
_cell.angle_gamma   90.00
#
_symmetry.space_group_name_H-M   'P 1'
#
loop_
_entity.id
_entity.type
_entity.pdbx_description
1 polymer ?
#
loop_
_entity_poly.entity_id
_entity_poly.type
_entity_poly.pdbx_seq_one_letter_code
_entity_poly.pdbx_strand_id
1 'polypeptide(L)' 'MSWTQTRSQIAHAKRRDPNADVTELRRQLRAERLAEHIERVVNEAPPLTPEQRDRLAVLLRGGAR' A
#
# COMPACT_ATOMS: atom_id res chain seq x y z
N MET A 1 -6.84 -6.37 6.28
CA MET A 1 -6.42 -7.63 5.63
C MET A 1 -4.92 -7.54 5.38
N SER A 2 -4.18 -8.65 5.45
CA SER A 2 -2.77 -8.64 5.04
C SER A 2 -2.71 -8.57 3.50
N TRP A 3 -1.71 -7.88 2.93
CA TRP A 3 -1.50 -7.84 1.48
C TRP A 3 -1.40 -9.24 0.86
N THR A 4 -1.00 -10.23 1.64
CA THR A 4 -0.97 -11.65 1.25
C THR A 4 -2.36 -12.18 0.90
N GLN A 5 -3.40 -11.78 1.65
CA GLN A 5 -4.79 -12.15 1.41
C GLN A 5 -5.32 -11.49 0.13
N THR A 6 -5.10 -10.19 -0.04
CA THR A 6 -5.50 -9.45 -1.24
C THR A 6 -4.83 -10.02 -2.49
N ARG A 7 -3.55 -10.40 -2.39
CA ARG A 7 -2.84 -11.11 -3.46
C ARG A 7 -3.49 -12.44 -3.81
N SER A 8 -3.86 -13.24 -2.81
CA SER A 8 -4.55 -14.52 -3.03
C SER A 8 -5.92 -14.33 -3.70
N GLN A 9 -6.67 -13.28 -3.33
CA GLN A 9 -7.95 -12.96 -3.97
C GLN A 9 -7.78 -12.63 -5.46
N ILE A 10 -6.77 -11.84 -5.82
CA ILE A 10 -6.44 -11.56 -7.24
C ILE A 10 -6.15 -12.85 -7.98
N ALA A 11 -5.31 -13.73 -7.40
CA ALA A 11 -4.94 -14.99 -8.01
C ALA A 11 -6.18 -15.90 -8.23
N HIS A 12 -7.06 -15.99 -7.23
CA HIS A 12 -8.30 -16.76 -7.36
C HIS A 12 -9.25 -16.19 -8.41
N ALA A 13 -9.41 -14.86 -8.48
CA ALA A 13 -10.23 -14.20 -9.48
C ALA A 13 -9.73 -14.50 -10.90
N LYS A 14 -8.43 -14.31 -11.14
CA LYS A 14 -7.80 -14.57 -12.45
C LYS A 14 -7.76 -16.04 -12.83
N ARG A 15 -7.69 -16.95 -11.85
CA ARG A 15 -7.77 -18.39 -12.11
C ARG A 15 -9.17 -18.81 -12.57
N ARG A 16 -10.22 -18.20 -12.01
CA ARG A 16 -11.61 -18.49 -12.38
C ARG A 16 -11.97 -17.89 -13.74
N ASP A 17 -11.55 -16.66 -13.97
CA ASP A 17 -11.77 -15.94 -15.22
C ASP A 17 -10.53 -15.09 -15.54
N PRO A 18 -9.80 -15.41 -16.63
CA PRO A 18 -8.66 -14.61 -17.07
C PRO A 18 -9.00 -13.13 -17.30
N ASN A 19 -10.25 -12.82 -17.67
CA ASN A 19 -10.73 -11.47 -17.98
C ASN A 19 -11.30 -10.73 -16.75
N ALA A 20 -11.38 -11.36 -15.58
CA ALA A 20 -11.92 -10.73 -14.38
C ALA A 20 -11.25 -9.38 -14.09
N ASP A 21 -12.06 -8.35 -13.84
CA ASP A 21 -11.54 -7.06 -13.38
C ASP A 21 -11.05 -7.18 -11.93
N VAL A 22 -9.78 -6.84 -11.74
CA VAL A 22 -9.09 -6.87 -10.44
C VAL A 22 -8.45 -5.52 -10.12
N THR A 23 -8.88 -4.46 -10.79
CA THR A 23 -8.29 -3.12 -10.67
C THR A 23 -8.32 -2.62 -9.23
N GLU A 24 -9.47 -2.74 -8.56
CA GLU A 24 -9.60 -2.35 -7.15
C GLU A 24 -8.79 -3.24 -6.22
N LEU A 25 -8.76 -4.56 -6.44
CA LEU A 25 -7.91 -5.46 -5.67
C LEU A 25 -6.41 -5.12 -5.83
N ARG A 26 -5.99 -4.71 -7.04
CA ARG A 26 -4.62 -4.25 -7.29
C ARG A 26 -4.34 -2.92 -6.59
N ARG A 27 -5.29 -1.97 -6.61
CA ARG A 27 -5.16 -0.70 -5.86
C ARG A 27 -5.00 -0.97 -4.37
N GLN A 28 -5.85 -1.83 -3.82
CA GLN A 28 -5.80 -2.26 -2.43
C GLN A 28 -4.47 -2.93 -2.09
N LEU A 29 -4.01 -3.87 -2.92
CA LEU A 29 -2.72 -4.55 -2.73
C LEU A 29 -1.55 -3.56 -2.66
N ARG A 30 -1.56 -2.52 -3.50
CA ARG A 30 -0.51 -1.49 -3.50
C ARG A 30 -0.58 -0.64 -2.23
N ALA A 31 -1.78 -0.24 -1.79
CA ALA A 31 -1.97 0.51 -0.56
C ALA A 31 -1.48 -0.27 0.67
N GLU A 32 -1.86 -1.54 0.79
CA GLU A 32 -1.47 -2.41 1.91
C GLU A 32 0.06 -2.63 1.96
N ARG A 33 0.69 -2.87 0.80
CA ARG A 33 2.15 -3.01 0.73
C ARG A 33 2.88 -1.73 1.09
N LEU A 34 2.36 -0.57 0.68
CA LEU A 34 2.95 0.72 1.03
C LEU A 34 2.83 0.98 2.53
N ALA A 35 1.65 0.70 3.12
CA ALA A 35 1.44 0.85 4.56
C ALA A 35 2.43 0.00 5.39
N GLU A 36 2.59 -1.28 5.05
CA GLU A 36 3.54 -2.17 5.73
C GLU A 36 4.99 -1.69 5.56
N HIS A 37 5.35 -1.19 4.38
CA HIS A 37 6.68 -0.62 4.15
C HIS A 37 6.93 0.64 4.99
N ILE A 38 5.94 1.54 5.06
CA ILE A 38 6.02 2.76 5.89
C ILE A 38 6.16 2.38 7.35
N GLU A 39 5.32 1.46 7.85
CA GLU A 39 5.37 1.02 9.24
C GLU A 39 6.75 0.45 9.60
N ARG A 40 7.28 -0.45 8.75
CA ARG A 40 8.60 -1.03 8.95
C ARG A 40 9.70 0.05 9.02
N VAL A 41 9.72 0.98 8.07
CA VAL A 41 10.74 2.05 8.01
C VAL A 41 10.62 3.02 9.20
N VAL A 42 9.39 3.40 9.58
CA VAL A 42 9.15 4.30 10.71
C VAL A 42 9.52 3.65 12.03
N ASN A 43 9.26 2.35 12.19
CA ASN A 43 9.63 1.59 13.38
C ASN A 43 11.16 1.38 13.52
N GLU A 44 11.89 1.30 12.39
CA GLU A 44 13.35 1.19 12.37
C GLU A 44 14.05 2.55 12.62
N ALA A 45 13.38 3.67 12.36
CA ALA A 45 13.95 5.01 12.46
C ALA A 45 13.82 5.60 13.89
N PRO A 46 14.72 6.52 14.29
CA PRO A 46 14.45 7.41 15.41
C PRO A 46 13.12 8.15 15.20
N PRO A 47 12.35 8.46 16.25
CA PRO A 47 11.06 9.13 16.12
C PRO A 47 11.17 10.41 15.28
N LEU A 48 10.45 10.43 14.15
CA LEU A 48 10.39 11.62 13.29
C LEU A 48 9.74 12.78 14.02
N THR A 49 10.24 13.99 13.80
CA THR A 49 9.62 15.22 14.31
C THR A 49 8.28 15.46 13.61
N PRO A 50 7.35 16.25 14.22
CA PRO A 50 6.08 16.59 13.58
C PRO A 50 6.27 17.20 12.18
N GLU A 51 7.22 18.11 12.01
CA GLU A 51 7.47 18.80 10.75
C GLU A 51 7.98 17.85 9.65
N GLN A 52 8.77 16.84 10.04
CA GLN A 52 9.24 15.81 9.11
C GLN A 52 8.07 14.92 8.63
N ARG A 53 7.15 14.56 9.53
CA ARG A 53 5.95 13.79 9.16
C ARG A 53 5.03 14.58 8.24
N ASP A 54 4.85 15.88 8.49
CA ASP A 54 4.02 16.75 7.65
C ASP A 54 4.55 16.85 6.22
N ARG A 55 5.87 16.97 6.05
CA ARG A 55 6.52 16.95 4.73
C ARG A 55 6.31 15.62 4.02
N LEU A 56 6.45 14.48 4.72
CA LEU A 56 6.21 13.16 4.13
C LEU A 56 4.73 12.95 3.76
N ALA A 57 3.80 13.50 4.55
CA ALA A 57 2.37 13.42 4.26
C ALA A 57 1.98 14.15 2.96
N VAL A 58 2.72 15.19 2.54
CA VAL A 58 2.53 15.84 1.23
C VAL A 58 2.80 14.85 0.09
N LEU A 59 3.82 13.99 0.22
CA LEU A 59 4.14 12.97 -0.79
C LEU A 59 2.97 12.00 -0.96
N LEU A 60 2.37 11.57 0.14
CA LEU A 60 1.23 10.63 0.14
C LEU A 60 -0.04 11.24 -0.45
N ARG A 61 -0.21 12.56 -0.36
CA ARG A 61 -1.35 13.29 -0.96
C ARG A 61 -1.18 13.55 -2.46
N GLY A 62 -0.08 13.12 -3.07
CA GLY A 62 0.23 13.42 -4.48
C GLY A 62 0.68 14.85 -4.71
N GLY A 63 1.08 15.57 -3.64
CA GLY A 63 1.57 16.94 -3.70
C GLY A 63 3.07 17.07 -4.01
N ALA A 64 3.79 15.95 -4.10
CA ALA A 64 5.14 15.96 -4.67
C ALA A 64 5.06 15.98 -6.19
N ARG A 65 5.30 17.15 -6.76
CA ARG A 65 5.66 17.32 -8.16
C ARG A 65 6.89 18.21 -8.24
#